data_AF-A0A5B1CKW9-F1
#
_entry.id   AF-A0A5B1CKW9-F1
#
_cell.length_a   1.000
_cell.length_b   1.000
_cell.length_c   1.000
_cell.angle_alpha   90.00
_cell.angle_beta   90.00
_cell.angle_gamma   90.00
#
_symmetry.space_group_name_H-M   'P 1'
#
loop_
_entity.id
_entity.type
_entity.pdbx_description
1 polymer ?
#
loop_
_entity_poly.entity_id
_entity_poly.type
_entity_poly.pdbx_seq_one_letter_code
_entity_poly.pdbx_strand_id
1 'polypeptide(L)'
;MPDNTVFPPDSDYRKYLSKMGGIAAAVFVGLAVVIGLAIWAFMFCRIEVPSRKIAVLTKKTGAELTNEIEIVSEAEFGNYKGIQEKVLAEGRYFYNPWKWDWDIVDQVEVPENRLGVRIRLYGENLGYGNLIADDTTQKGIFAEVLRPGRYPLNAITYEAGTVPDPDRTNYIELVELHKPIVIPAGFKGVVTMLSAPMADDPNQLIVEDGSRGVQKQTLDPGVYYINPYVKRISLVDCRSQRFDLSTGGGMGFPSRDGFWVKLDGRIEFRVDPERAAEVFVTYNDSDNDETNNAVVEEEIISKIILPNARSFCRLRGSDNSGRDFILGEKRLEFQLDFQRTLEATCQRQGIEIIQALITRISPPQQIASPVRQRQIAAQEAQQFVKQIEQQLSEQQLKIEQEMVKRKQVLVAVDQEVVKLTTEAQRAQEVAVIEAQQRRKVAEVELMAAEDQAGAITARGEAAAEVIKFQNDAEAAGWRKSVEAYDGDGDQYARWVMLKKMAPAFRQMMVNTADSPLMDIFTEFNVDPKTAADSTTASTETTNSKTETGENE
;
A
#
# COMPACT_ATOMS: atom_id res chain seq x y z
N MET A 1 -12.79 -117.20 -92.53
CA MET A 1 -13.88 -117.37 -91.55
C MET A 1 -13.32 -118.14 -90.36
N PRO A 2 -13.68 -117.82 -89.12
CA PRO A 2 -13.87 -116.52 -88.48
C PRO A 2 -13.05 -116.41 -87.15
N ASP A 3 -13.16 -115.26 -86.48
CA ASP A 3 -13.19 -115.03 -85.02
C ASP A 3 -12.23 -115.77 -84.04
N ASN A 4 -11.49 -115.01 -83.24
CA ASN A 4 -12.02 -114.57 -81.94
C ASN A 4 -11.03 -113.70 -81.15
N THR A 5 -11.55 -112.60 -80.63
CA THR A 5 -10.97 -111.77 -79.57
C THR A 5 -10.69 -112.58 -78.31
N VAL A 6 -9.47 -112.56 -77.78
CA VAL A 6 -9.16 -113.13 -76.46
C VAL A 6 -8.61 -112.03 -75.57
N PHE A 7 -9.43 -111.63 -74.60
CA PHE A 7 -9.06 -110.84 -73.44
C PHE A 7 -7.91 -111.53 -72.67
N PRO A 8 -6.84 -110.81 -72.26
CA PRO A 8 -5.79 -111.41 -71.44
C PRO A 8 -6.28 -111.73 -70.02
N PRO A 9 -5.66 -112.73 -69.35
CA PRO A 9 -6.24 -113.46 -68.23
C PRO A 9 -6.22 -112.71 -66.90
N ASP A 10 -7.30 -112.87 -66.15
CA ASP A 10 -7.65 -112.31 -64.82
C ASP A 10 -6.60 -112.56 -63.70
N SER A 11 -5.59 -113.40 -63.94
CA SER A 11 -4.59 -113.80 -62.93
C SER A 11 -3.50 -112.77 -62.69
N ASP A 12 -3.15 -111.96 -63.71
CA ASP A 12 -2.11 -110.93 -63.58
C ASP A 12 -2.65 -109.65 -62.94
N TYR A 13 -3.93 -109.35 -63.15
CA TYR A 13 -4.62 -108.22 -62.52
C TYR A 13 -4.71 -108.38 -61.00
N ARG A 14 -4.96 -109.60 -60.50
CA ARG A 14 -4.97 -109.92 -59.06
C ARG A 14 -3.60 -109.82 -58.38
N LYS A 15 -2.51 -110.17 -59.08
CA LYS A 15 -1.13 -109.99 -58.60
C LYS A 15 -0.70 -108.51 -58.63
N TYR A 16 -1.19 -107.73 -59.60
CA TYR A 16 -0.98 -106.29 -59.64
C TYR A 16 -1.78 -105.57 -58.54
N LEU A 17 -3.05 -105.96 -58.30
CA LEU A 17 -3.88 -105.43 -57.22
C LEU A 17 -3.34 -105.79 -55.83
N SER A 18 -2.79 -106.99 -55.62
CA SER A 18 -2.22 -107.38 -54.32
C SER A 18 -0.87 -106.70 -54.05
N LYS A 19 -0.04 -106.48 -55.08
CA LYS A 19 1.18 -105.65 -54.97
C LYS A 19 0.84 -104.18 -54.77
N MET A 20 -0.13 -103.62 -55.49
CA MET A 20 -0.61 -102.25 -55.26
C MET A 20 -1.28 -102.09 -53.90
N GLY A 21 -2.03 -103.09 -53.43
CA GLY A 21 -2.64 -103.11 -52.09
C GLY A 21 -1.61 -103.21 -50.98
N GLY A 22 -0.53 -103.98 -51.17
CA GLY A 22 0.60 -104.05 -50.24
C GLY A 22 1.41 -102.75 -50.18
N ILE A 23 1.62 -102.08 -51.33
CA ILE A 23 2.26 -100.75 -51.39
C ILE A 23 1.35 -99.69 -50.77
N ALA A 24 0.05 -99.70 -51.06
CA ALA A 24 -0.92 -98.80 -50.46
C ALA A 24 -1.02 -98.99 -48.94
N ALA A 25 -1.01 -100.24 -48.45
CA ALA A 25 -0.98 -100.54 -47.03
C ALA A 25 0.33 -100.08 -46.36
N ALA A 26 1.49 -100.28 -47.01
CA ALA A 26 2.77 -99.79 -46.50
C ALA A 26 2.83 -98.24 -46.47
N VAL A 27 2.27 -97.57 -47.47
CA VAL A 27 2.13 -96.10 -47.49
C VAL A 27 1.16 -95.64 -46.41
N PHE A 28 0.05 -96.34 -46.18
CA PHE A 28 -0.93 -95.99 -45.14
C PHE A 28 -0.36 -96.19 -43.73
N VAL A 29 0.38 -97.28 -43.50
CA VAL A 29 1.11 -97.52 -42.25
C VAL A 29 2.22 -96.49 -42.06
N GLY A 30 2.98 -96.18 -43.11
CA GLY A 30 3.99 -95.12 -43.07
C GLY A 30 3.39 -93.75 -42.74
N LEU A 31 2.27 -93.40 -43.38
CA LEU A 31 1.52 -92.18 -43.09
C LEU A 31 0.98 -92.16 -41.67
N ALA A 32 0.42 -93.27 -41.17
CA ALA A 32 -0.07 -93.39 -39.81
C ALA A 32 1.05 -93.27 -38.77
N VAL A 33 2.25 -93.80 -39.06
CA VAL A 33 3.44 -93.63 -38.22
C VAL A 33 3.91 -92.18 -38.22
N VAL A 34 3.92 -91.50 -39.38
CA VAL A 34 4.29 -90.08 -39.46
C VAL A 34 3.28 -89.20 -38.73
N ILE A 35 1.98 -89.45 -38.89
CA ILE A 35 0.91 -88.76 -38.16
C ILE A 35 1.02 -89.06 -36.66
N GLY A 36 1.25 -90.32 -36.29
CA GLY A 36 1.46 -90.74 -34.90
C GLY A 36 2.67 -90.07 -34.26
N LEU A 37 3.80 -89.97 -34.97
CA LEU A 37 4.99 -89.23 -34.54
C LEU A 37 4.73 -87.73 -34.45
N ALA A 38 3.96 -87.16 -35.37
CA ALA A 38 3.57 -85.74 -35.33
C ALA A 38 2.66 -85.44 -34.13
N ILE A 39 1.68 -86.30 -33.85
CA ILE A 39 0.81 -86.20 -32.66
C ILE A 39 1.62 -86.39 -31.38
N TRP A 40 2.52 -87.37 -31.36
CA TRP A 40 3.39 -87.61 -30.21
C TRP A 40 4.32 -86.42 -29.94
N ALA A 41 4.98 -85.90 -30.97
CA ALA A 41 5.81 -84.70 -30.86
C ALA A 41 4.98 -83.48 -30.42
N PHE A 42 3.76 -83.34 -30.93
CA PHE A 42 2.89 -82.23 -30.54
C PHE A 42 2.36 -82.34 -29.10
N MET A 43 2.09 -83.54 -28.60
CA MET A 43 1.54 -83.74 -27.25
C MET A 43 2.63 -83.75 -26.18
N PHE A 44 3.77 -84.40 -26.43
CA PHE A 44 4.81 -84.61 -25.43
C PHE A 44 5.96 -83.60 -25.51
N CYS A 45 6.28 -83.06 -26.69
CA CYS A 45 7.36 -82.07 -26.81
C CYS A 45 6.88 -80.63 -26.57
N ARG A 46 5.58 -80.41 -26.36
CA ARG A 46 5.01 -79.07 -26.24
C ARG A 46 5.16 -78.53 -24.82
N ILE A 47 5.90 -77.44 -24.71
CA ILE A 47 6.00 -76.61 -23.50
C ILE A 47 5.11 -75.40 -23.70
N GLU A 48 4.09 -75.26 -22.88
CA GLU A 48 3.23 -74.08 -22.85
C GLU A 48 3.55 -73.31 -21.57
N VAL A 49 4.29 -72.22 -21.73
CA VAL A 49 4.69 -71.35 -20.62
C VAL A 49 3.53 -70.39 -20.36
N PRO A 50 2.82 -70.49 -19.21
CA PRO A 50 1.74 -69.58 -18.88
C PRO A 50 2.25 -68.13 -18.75
N SER A 51 1.34 -67.16 -18.85
CA SER A 51 1.72 -65.77 -18.62
C SER A 51 2.26 -65.57 -17.20
N ARG A 52 3.26 -64.69 -17.05
CA ARG A 52 4.01 -64.40 -15.81
C ARG A 52 4.87 -65.55 -15.29
N LYS A 53 5.08 -66.60 -16.09
CA LYS A 53 5.99 -67.69 -15.78
C LYS A 53 7.11 -67.75 -16.82
N ILE A 54 8.20 -68.38 -16.43
CA ILE A 54 9.32 -68.73 -17.31
C ILE A 54 9.56 -70.23 -17.22
N ALA A 55 10.06 -70.84 -18.30
CA ALA A 55 10.55 -72.21 -18.24
C ALA A 55 12.08 -72.20 -18.14
N VAL A 56 12.58 -72.75 -17.03
CA VAL A 56 14.00 -72.99 -16.82
C VAL A 56 14.35 -74.33 -17.43
N LEU A 57 15.31 -74.35 -18.36
CA LEU A 57 15.69 -75.55 -19.09
C LEU A 57 16.90 -76.22 -18.45
N THR A 58 16.79 -77.53 -18.23
CA THR A 58 17.90 -78.38 -17.81
C THR A 58 18.13 -79.44 -18.86
N LYS A 59 19.28 -79.43 -19.53
CA LYS A 59 19.59 -80.43 -20.55
C LYS A 59 20.10 -81.72 -19.91
N LYS A 60 19.48 -82.86 -20.25
CA LYS A 60 19.83 -84.19 -19.71
C LYS A 60 20.97 -84.87 -20.47
N THR A 61 21.21 -84.46 -21.72
CA THR A 61 22.12 -85.11 -22.67
C THR A 61 23.15 -84.11 -23.21
N GLY A 62 24.38 -84.52 -23.51
CA GLY A 62 25.43 -83.64 -24.02
C GLY A 62 26.79 -83.93 -23.41
N ALA A 63 27.76 -83.09 -23.73
CA ALA A 63 29.07 -83.11 -23.06
C ALA A 63 28.92 -82.66 -21.59
N GLU A 64 29.72 -83.24 -20.69
CA GLU A 64 29.78 -82.82 -19.29
C GLU A 64 30.46 -81.45 -19.17
N LEU A 65 30.01 -80.64 -18.21
CA LEU A 65 30.63 -79.36 -17.94
C LEU A 65 31.99 -79.60 -17.25
N THR A 66 32.97 -78.76 -17.55
CA THR A 66 34.19 -78.68 -16.77
C THR A 66 33.88 -78.12 -15.38
N ASN A 67 34.63 -78.51 -14.35
CA ASN A 67 34.39 -78.06 -12.96
C ASN A 67 34.42 -76.53 -12.77
N GLU A 68 34.97 -75.79 -13.74
CA GLU A 68 35.06 -74.33 -13.73
C GLU A 68 33.79 -73.65 -14.29
N ILE A 69 32.98 -74.38 -15.08
CA ILE A 69 31.75 -73.87 -15.69
C ILE A 69 30.58 -74.50 -14.95
N GLU A 70 29.86 -73.71 -14.15
CA GLU A 70 28.71 -74.20 -13.38
C GLU A 70 27.42 -74.26 -14.20
N ILE A 71 27.27 -73.37 -15.19
CA ILE A 71 26.06 -73.20 -16.01
C ILE A 71 26.44 -73.01 -17.48
N VAL A 72 25.59 -73.51 -18.38
CA VAL A 72 25.78 -73.38 -19.82
C VAL A 72 25.38 -71.98 -20.26
N SER A 73 26.35 -71.22 -20.79
CA SER A 73 26.14 -69.88 -21.34
C SER A 73 25.19 -69.91 -22.54
N GLU A 74 24.58 -68.76 -22.86
CA GLU A 74 23.70 -68.66 -24.03
C GLU A 74 24.39 -69.03 -25.36
N ALA A 75 25.70 -68.78 -25.49
CA ALA A 75 26.46 -69.09 -26.70
C ALA A 75 26.57 -70.60 -26.99
N GLU A 76 26.56 -71.41 -25.93
CA GLU A 76 26.73 -72.86 -26.01
C GLU A 76 25.42 -73.62 -25.74
N PHE A 77 24.29 -72.89 -25.86
CA PHE A 77 22.96 -73.41 -25.60
C PHE A 77 22.72 -74.73 -26.32
N GLY A 78 22.32 -75.75 -25.55
CA GLY A 78 21.98 -77.04 -26.13
C GLY A 78 23.16 -77.93 -26.49
N ASN A 79 24.41 -77.58 -26.15
CA ASN A 79 25.58 -78.45 -26.35
C ASN A 79 25.91 -79.26 -25.09
N TYR A 80 26.01 -78.58 -23.94
CA TYR A 80 26.43 -79.17 -22.67
C TYR A 80 25.26 -79.60 -21.77
N LYS A 81 25.47 -80.61 -20.93
CA LYS A 81 24.49 -81.18 -20.00
C LYS A 81 24.43 -80.34 -18.71
N GLY A 82 23.36 -79.61 -18.47
CA GLY A 82 23.20 -78.84 -17.23
C GLY A 82 22.07 -77.82 -17.32
N ILE A 83 21.94 -76.98 -16.30
CA ILE A 83 21.05 -75.81 -16.31
C ILE A 83 21.55 -74.86 -17.40
N GLN A 84 20.62 -74.36 -18.22
CA GLN A 84 20.93 -73.35 -19.23
C GLN A 84 20.69 -71.93 -18.69
N GLU A 85 21.55 -70.99 -19.05
CA GLU A 85 21.34 -69.56 -18.76
C GLU A 85 20.07 -69.03 -19.46
N LYS A 86 19.87 -69.45 -20.72
CA LYS A 86 18.72 -69.04 -21.52
C LYS A 86 17.42 -69.66 -20.99
N VAL A 87 16.49 -68.79 -20.59
CA VAL A 87 15.13 -69.16 -20.21
C VAL A 87 14.14 -68.97 -21.36
N LEU A 88 13.04 -69.71 -21.34
CA LEU A 88 11.93 -69.48 -22.27
C LEU A 88 10.91 -68.55 -21.62
N ALA A 89 10.65 -67.42 -22.29
CA ALA A 89 9.59 -66.48 -21.90
C ALA A 89 8.19 -67.05 -22.19
N GLU A 90 7.13 -66.31 -21.87
CA GLU A 90 5.75 -66.74 -22.14
C GLU A 90 5.55 -67.11 -23.62
N GLY A 91 4.84 -68.21 -23.87
CA GLY A 91 4.63 -68.73 -25.22
C GLY A 91 4.67 -70.24 -25.33
N ARG A 92 4.65 -70.71 -26.57
CA ARG A 92 4.65 -72.14 -26.91
C ARG A 92 5.97 -72.52 -27.56
N TYR A 93 6.64 -73.49 -26.95
CA TYR A 93 7.92 -74.01 -27.42
C TYR A 93 7.85 -75.53 -27.59
N PHE A 94 8.74 -76.08 -28.42
CA PHE A 94 8.82 -77.52 -28.66
C PHE A 94 10.22 -78.04 -28.33
N TYR A 95 10.34 -78.81 -27.26
CA TYR A 95 11.58 -79.46 -26.84
C TYR A 95 11.33 -80.93 -26.50
N ASN A 96 12.25 -81.81 -26.90
CA ASN A 96 12.11 -83.24 -26.67
C ASN A 96 12.34 -83.60 -25.18
N PRO A 97 11.35 -84.18 -24.46
CA PRO A 97 11.47 -84.55 -23.05
C PRO A 97 12.60 -85.53 -22.73
N TRP A 98 13.03 -86.30 -23.74
CA TRP A 98 14.12 -87.26 -23.57
C TRP A 98 15.49 -86.58 -23.45
N LYS A 99 15.64 -85.39 -24.07
CA LYS A 99 16.89 -84.61 -24.04
C LYS A 99 16.85 -83.45 -23.05
N TRP A 100 15.65 -82.98 -22.71
CA TRP A 100 15.41 -81.76 -21.96
C TRP A 100 14.47 -82.01 -20.79
N ASP A 101 14.83 -81.47 -19.63
CA ASP A 101 13.91 -81.16 -18.53
C ASP A 101 13.56 -79.69 -18.58
N TRP A 102 12.37 -79.36 -18.09
CA TRP A 102 11.99 -77.98 -17.86
C TRP A 102 11.16 -77.86 -16.59
N ASP A 103 11.37 -76.76 -15.90
CA ASP A 103 10.59 -76.39 -14.73
C ASP A 103 9.92 -75.04 -14.98
N ILE A 104 8.63 -74.95 -14.70
CA ILE A 104 7.82 -73.76 -14.96
C ILE A 104 7.73 -72.98 -13.66
N VAL A 105 8.49 -71.90 -13.60
CA VAL A 105 8.66 -71.09 -12.38
C VAL A 105 8.11 -69.70 -12.62
N ASP A 106 7.78 -69.00 -11.53
CA ASP A 106 7.28 -67.63 -11.63
C ASP A 106 8.38 -66.68 -12.11
N GLN A 107 8.00 -65.74 -12.96
CA GLN A 107 8.92 -64.74 -13.49
C GLN A 107 9.29 -63.74 -12.38
N VAL A 108 10.52 -63.23 -12.42
CA VAL A 108 10.96 -62.18 -11.48
C VAL A 108 10.12 -60.92 -11.70
N GLU A 109 9.39 -60.52 -10.67
CA GLU A 109 8.59 -59.31 -10.63
C GLU A 109 9.17 -58.35 -9.58
N VAL A 110 9.64 -57.19 -10.04
CA VAL A 110 10.11 -56.10 -9.17
C VAL A 110 8.93 -55.16 -8.93
N PRO A 111 8.45 -54.99 -7.68
CA PRO A 111 7.33 -54.09 -7.37
C PRO A 111 7.63 -52.62 -7.71
N GLU A 112 6.59 -51.81 -7.94
CA GLU A 112 6.69 -50.37 -8.32
C GLU A 112 7.55 -49.52 -7.37
N ASN A 113 7.49 -49.81 -6.06
CA ASN A 113 8.25 -49.10 -5.02
C ASN A 113 9.55 -49.81 -4.63
N ARG A 114 10.09 -50.65 -5.51
CA ARG A 114 11.30 -51.44 -5.27
C ARG A 114 12.24 -51.39 -6.45
N LEU A 115 13.49 -51.70 -6.18
CA LEU A 115 14.52 -51.93 -7.18
C LEU A 115 15.16 -53.28 -6.89
N GLY A 116 15.48 -54.04 -7.94
CA GLY A 116 16.14 -55.33 -7.81
C GLY A 116 17.64 -55.22 -8.07
N VAL A 117 18.47 -55.48 -7.06
CA VAL A 117 19.91 -55.66 -7.25
C VAL A 117 20.16 -57.12 -7.64
N ARG A 118 20.75 -57.33 -8.82
CA ARG A 118 21.05 -58.68 -9.31
C ARG A 118 22.38 -59.16 -8.75
N ILE A 119 22.37 -60.38 -8.23
CA ILE A 119 23.54 -61.08 -7.72
C ILE A 119 23.66 -62.38 -8.50
N ARG A 120 24.70 -62.50 -9.29
CA ARG A 120 24.96 -63.68 -10.10
C ARG A 120 25.82 -64.67 -9.32
N LEU A 121 25.42 -65.94 -9.33
CA LEU A 121 26.11 -66.99 -8.59
C LEU A 121 27.14 -67.77 -9.40
N TYR A 122 27.19 -67.53 -10.71
CA TYR A 122 28.04 -68.24 -11.68
C TYR A 122 28.86 -67.28 -12.55
N GLY A 123 29.84 -67.84 -13.25
CA GLY A 123 30.77 -67.08 -14.09
C GLY A 123 32.17 -67.02 -13.49
N GLU A 124 33.01 -66.17 -14.08
CA GLU A 124 34.39 -65.98 -13.63
C GLU A 124 34.43 -65.33 -12.24
N ASN A 125 35.38 -65.76 -11.41
CA ASN A 125 35.57 -65.15 -10.09
C ASN A 125 36.07 -63.72 -10.23
N LEU A 126 35.54 -62.82 -9.40
CA LEU A 126 35.99 -61.44 -9.31
C LEU A 126 37.47 -61.35 -8.91
N GLY A 127 38.15 -60.31 -9.42
CA GLY A 127 39.47 -59.93 -8.94
C GLY A 127 39.47 -59.66 -7.43
N TYR A 128 40.63 -59.86 -6.79
CA TYR A 128 40.77 -59.66 -5.35
C TYR A 128 40.32 -58.25 -4.93
N GLY A 129 39.37 -58.17 -4.00
CA GLY A 129 38.85 -56.91 -3.45
C GLY A 129 37.67 -56.29 -4.21
N ASN A 130 37.27 -56.84 -5.35
CA ASN A 130 36.08 -56.38 -6.10
C ASN A 130 34.84 -57.19 -5.68
N LEU A 131 33.73 -56.50 -5.43
CA LEU A 131 32.42 -57.12 -5.13
C LEU A 131 31.40 -56.92 -6.26
N ILE A 132 31.64 -55.92 -7.12
CA ILE A 132 30.78 -55.57 -8.23
C ILE A 132 31.34 -56.23 -9.50
N ALA A 133 30.46 -56.89 -10.25
CA ALA A 133 30.76 -57.42 -11.57
C ALA A 133 30.68 -56.29 -12.60
N ASP A 134 31.81 -55.99 -13.23
CA ASP A 134 31.91 -55.00 -14.31
C ASP A 134 31.43 -55.60 -15.64
N ASP A 135 31.68 -56.90 -15.84
CA ASP A 135 31.33 -57.65 -17.05
C ASP A 135 30.19 -58.65 -16.85
N THR A 136 29.45 -58.92 -17.93
CA THR A 136 28.37 -59.92 -17.95
C THR A 136 28.87 -61.36 -17.87
N THR A 137 30.16 -61.63 -17.76
CA THR A 137 30.73 -62.98 -17.63
C THR A 137 31.18 -63.28 -16.20
N GLN A 138 31.22 -62.26 -15.33
CA GLN A 138 31.71 -62.37 -13.96
C GLN A 138 30.58 -62.74 -12.99
N LYS A 139 30.95 -63.47 -11.94
CA LYS A 139 30.12 -63.76 -10.78
C LYS A 139 30.08 -62.54 -9.86
N GLY A 140 28.95 -62.26 -9.19
CA GLY A 140 28.86 -61.18 -8.19
C GLY A 140 27.68 -60.23 -8.38
N ILE A 141 27.77 -59.07 -7.73
CA ILE A 141 26.71 -58.05 -7.72
C ILE A 141 26.81 -57.20 -8.98
N PHE A 142 25.75 -57.08 -9.76
CA PHE A 142 25.73 -56.23 -10.95
C PHE A 142 25.60 -54.76 -10.58
N ALA A 143 26.32 -53.88 -11.30
CA ALA A 143 26.20 -52.45 -11.10
C ALA A 143 24.82 -51.90 -11.49
N GLU A 144 24.22 -52.45 -12.55
CA GLU A 144 22.88 -52.07 -13.03
C GLU A 144 21.78 -52.71 -12.18
N VAL A 145 20.72 -51.94 -11.91
CA VAL A 145 19.57 -52.38 -11.12
C VAL A 145 18.37 -52.64 -12.01
N LEU A 146 17.57 -53.64 -11.63
CA LEU A 146 16.27 -53.89 -12.23
C LEU A 146 15.28 -52.83 -11.75
N ARG A 147 14.75 -52.05 -12.71
CA ARG A 147 13.63 -51.13 -12.48
C ARG A 147 12.35 -51.91 -12.20
N PRO A 148 11.30 -51.30 -11.64
CA PRO A 148 10.02 -51.97 -11.49
C PRO A 148 9.50 -52.54 -12.82
N GLY A 149 9.07 -53.80 -12.79
CA GLY A 149 8.68 -54.52 -13.98
C GLY A 149 8.88 -56.03 -13.87
N ARG A 150 8.61 -56.73 -14.96
CA ARG A 150 8.76 -58.18 -15.07
C ARG A 150 9.95 -58.53 -15.94
N TYR A 151 10.82 -59.40 -15.43
CA TYR A 151 12.05 -59.78 -16.10
C TYR A 151 12.10 -61.30 -16.27
N PRO A 152 12.31 -61.81 -17.49
CA PRO A 152 12.45 -63.25 -17.73
C PRO A 152 13.84 -63.70 -17.28
N LEU A 153 14.07 -63.70 -15.97
CA LEU A 153 15.33 -64.06 -15.34
C LEU A 153 15.11 -65.27 -14.44
N ASN A 154 16.03 -66.23 -14.49
CA ASN A 154 16.03 -67.36 -13.57
C ASN A 154 16.67 -66.95 -12.23
N ALA A 155 15.93 -66.18 -11.43
CA ALA A 155 16.41 -65.70 -10.14
C ALA A 155 15.42 -65.92 -9.00
N ILE A 156 15.94 -65.94 -7.77
CA ILE A 156 15.15 -65.89 -6.54
C ILE A 156 15.14 -64.46 -6.02
N THR A 157 13.94 -63.90 -5.82
CA THR A 157 13.76 -62.57 -5.25
C THR A 157 13.65 -62.65 -3.74
N TYR A 158 14.37 -61.81 -3.01
CA TYR A 158 14.25 -61.68 -1.56
C TYR A 158 14.36 -60.21 -1.12
N GLU A 159 13.90 -59.91 0.09
CA GLU A 159 13.93 -58.56 0.64
C GLU A 159 15.34 -58.23 1.16
N ALA A 160 15.81 -57.00 0.90
CA ALA A 160 17.12 -56.56 1.39
C ALA A 160 17.27 -56.73 2.91
N GLY A 161 18.40 -57.30 3.34
CA GLY A 161 18.68 -57.61 4.75
C GLY A 161 17.99 -58.88 5.30
N THR A 162 17.30 -59.65 4.46
CA THR A 162 16.81 -60.99 4.83
C THR A 162 17.69 -62.09 4.25
N VAL A 163 17.71 -63.26 4.88
CA VAL A 163 18.40 -64.44 4.32
C VAL A 163 17.54 -65.01 3.19
N PRO A 164 18.11 -65.30 2.00
CA PRO A 164 17.35 -65.92 0.92
C PRO A 164 16.87 -67.32 1.35
N ASP A 165 15.56 -67.55 1.19
CA ASP A 165 14.92 -68.86 1.42
C ASP A 165 14.41 -69.40 0.07
N PRO A 166 15.28 -70.08 -0.70
CA PRO A 166 14.93 -70.54 -2.05
C PRO A 166 13.98 -71.75 -1.96
N ASP A 167 12.84 -71.65 -2.66
CA ASP A 167 11.84 -72.71 -2.79
C ASP A 167 12.24 -73.83 -3.77
N ARG A 168 13.29 -73.57 -4.57
CA ARG A 168 13.82 -74.47 -5.60
C ARG A 168 15.34 -74.39 -5.68
N THR A 169 15.98 -75.38 -6.29
CA THR A 169 17.45 -75.46 -6.41
C THR A 169 17.99 -75.08 -7.79
N ASN A 170 17.12 -74.93 -8.80
CA ASN A 170 17.47 -74.69 -10.20
C ASN A 170 17.54 -73.19 -10.56
N TYR A 171 17.97 -72.34 -9.63
CA TYR A 171 18.18 -70.90 -9.85
C TYR A 171 19.65 -70.59 -10.11
N ILE A 172 19.91 -69.49 -10.81
CA ILE A 172 21.27 -69.09 -11.23
C ILE A 172 21.65 -67.68 -10.74
N GLU A 173 20.65 -66.86 -10.45
CA GLU A 173 20.82 -65.50 -9.93
C GLU A 173 19.96 -65.32 -8.67
N LEU A 174 20.31 -64.33 -7.86
CA LEU A 174 19.48 -63.81 -6.78
C LEU A 174 19.15 -62.35 -7.09
N VAL A 175 17.99 -61.89 -6.66
CA VAL A 175 17.56 -60.50 -6.79
C VAL A 175 17.19 -59.97 -5.43
N GLU A 176 18.00 -59.05 -4.92
CA GLU A 176 17.78 -58.38 -3.65
C GLU A 176 16.92 -57.13 -3.86
N LEU A 177 15.76 -57.06 -3.19
CA LEU A 177 14.81 -55.97 -3.33
C LEU A 177 15.13 -54.84 -2.36
N HIS A 178 15.66 -53.74 -2.88
CA HIS A 178 15.88 -52.50 -2.12
C HIS A 178 14.79 -51.47 -2.38
N LYS A 179 14.67 -50.48 -1.49
CA LYS A 179 13.80 -49.33 -1.70
C LYS A 179 14.53 -48.30 -2.57
N PRO A 180 13.85 -47.63 -3.52
CA PRO A 180 14.42 -46.51 -4.24
C PRO A 180 14.68 -45.35 -3.29
N ILE A 181 15.69 -44.55 -3.62
CA ILE A 181 16.06 -43.38 -2.82
C ILE A 181 15.23 -42.21 -3.35
N VAL A 182 14.43 -41.63 -2.46
CA VAL A 182 13.59 -40.47 -2.76
C VAL A 182 14.28 -39.25 -2.18
N ILE A 183 14.67 -38.31 -3.04
CA ILE A 183 15.25 -37.03 -2.66
C ILE A 183 14.11 -36.01 -2.63
N PRO A 184 13.67 -35.57 -1.44
CA PRO A 184 12.60 -34.59 -1.33
C PRO A 184 13.02 -33.20 -1.82
N ALA A 185 12.04 -32.36 -2.15
CA ALA A 185 12.29 -30.99 -2.55
C ALA A 185 13.02 -30.20 -1.43
N GLY A 186 14.03 -29.43 -1.83
CA GLY A 186 14.88 -28.68 -0.90
C GLY A 186 16.09 -29.44 -0.37
N PHE A 187 16.20 -30.74 -0.66
CA PHE A 187 17.38 -31.55 -0.35
C PHE A 187 18.23 -31.77 -1.59
N LYS A 188 19.52 -32.02 -1.37
CA LYS A 188 20.46 -32.51 -2.38
C LYS A 188 20.97 -33.89 -1.98
N GLY A 189 21.06 -34.81 -2.94
CA GLY A 189 21.65 -36.13 -2.72
C GLY A 189 23.14 -36.09 -3.00
N VAL A 190 23.95 -36.12 -1.95
CA VAL A 190 25.41 -36.22 -2.07
C VAL A 190 25.77 -37.67 -2.40
N VAL A 191 26.46 -37.87 -3.53
CA VAL A 191 26.79 -39.19 -4.04
C VAL A 191 28.18 -39.61 -3.55
N THR A 192 28.26 -40.76 -2.92
CA THR A 192 29.52 -41.41 -2.55
C THR A 192 29.67 -42.72 -3.33
N MET A 193 30.71 -42.82 -4.15
CA MET A 193 31.04 -44.06 -4.87
C MET A 193 31.78 -45.00 -3.93
N LEU A 194 31.28 -46.22 -3.75
CA LEU A 194 31.85 -47.23 -2.84
C LEU A 194 32.76 -48.22 -3.56
N SER A 195 32.38 -48.64 -4.78
CA SER A 195 33.05 -49.73 -5.52
C SER A 195 33.83 -49.28 -6.75
N ALA A 196 34.02 -47.97 -6.93
CA ALA A 196 34.85 -47.44 -8.01
C ALA A 196 36.36 -47.70 -7.77
N PRO A 197 37.21 -47.55 -8.81
CA PRO A 197 38.66 -47.49 -8.65
C PRO A 197 39.06 -46.39 -7.67
N MET A 198 40.17 -46.59 -6.96
CA MET A 198 40.68 -45.58 -6.02
C MET A 198 41.04 -44.29 -6.79
N ALA A 199 40.71 -43.13 -6.20
CA ALA A 199 41.02 -41.85 -6.80
C ALA A 199 42.53 -41.65 -6.98
N ASP A 200 42.90 -40.92 -8.03
CA ASP A 200 44.30 -40.59 -8.36
C ASP A 200 45.00 -39.81 -7.24
N ASP A 201 44.26 -38.94 -6.53
CA ASP A 201 44.73 -38.20 -5.36
C ASP A 201 43.91 -38.55 -4.10
N PRO A 202 44.45 -39.41 -3.21
CA PRO A 202 43.76 -39.81 -1.98
C PRO A 202 43.58 -38.70 -0.94
N ASN A 203 44.28 -37.57 -1.07
CA ASN A 203 44.25 -36.50 -0.07
C ASN A 203 43.14 -35.45 -0.32
N GLN A 204 42.40 -35.57 -1.42
CA GLN A 204 41.30 -34.67 -1.72
C GLN A 204 40.00 -35.18 -1.10
N LEU A 205 39.21 -34.26 -0.53
CA LEU A 205 37.92 -34.56 0.08
C LEU A 205 36.85 -34.92 -0.96
N ILE A 206 36.95 -34.31 -2.14
CA ILE A 206 36.05 -34.53 -3.28
C ILE A 206 36.86 -35.15 -4.39
N VAL A 207 36.32 -36.18 -5.01
CA VAL A 207 36.95 -36.89 -6.12
C VAL A 207 36.24 -36.60 -7.44
N GLU A 208 36.97 -36.76 -8.53
CA GLU A 208 36.41 -36.67 -9.89
C GLU A 208 35.40 -37.80 -10.16
N ASP A 209 34.51 -37.53 -11.11
CA ASP A 209 33.41 -38.44 -11.43
C ASP A 209 33.93 -39.83 -11.83
N GLY A 210 33.45 -40.86 -11.14
CA GLY A 210 33.81 -42.25 -11.40
C GLY A 210 34.97 -42.80 -10.58
N SER A 211 35.62 -41.98 -9.74
CA SER A 211 36.56 -42.43 -8.72
C SER A 211 35.86 -42.74 -7.39
N ARG A 212 36.45 -43.60 -6.56
CA ARG A 212 35.93 -43.94 -5.23
C ARG A 212 36.04 -42.74 -4.29
N GLY A 213 34.94 -42.44 -3.60
CA GLY A 213 34.84 -41.28 -2.72
C GLY A 213 33.60 -40.43 -3.02
N VAL A 214 33.50 -39.29 -2.34
CA VAL A 214 32.39 -38.36 -2.52
C VAL A 214 32.56 -37.56 -3.80
N GLN A 215 31.54 -37.59 -4.65
CA GLN A 215 31.54 -36.93 -5.95
C GLN A 215 31.20 -35.45 -5.80
N LYS A 216 31.71 -34.62 -6.72
CA LYS A 216 31.35 -33.20 -6.79
C LYS A 216 29.89 -33.00 -7.22
N GLN A 217 29.44 -33.81 -8.18
CA GLN A 217 28.08 -33.71 -8.69
C GLN A 217 27.07 -34.31 -7.68
N THR A 218 26.06 -33.51 -7.35
CA THR A 218 24.95 -33.93 -6.49
C THR A 218 23.72 -34.26 -7.32
N LEU A 219 22.83 -35.07 -6.75
CA LEU A 219 21.55 -35.42 -7.37
C LEU A 219 20.47 -34.41 -6.97
N ASP A 220 19.68 -34.01 -7.95
CA ASP A 220 18.51 -33.15 -7.77
C ASP A 220 17.31 -33.91 -7.16
N PRO A 221 16.32 -33.20 -6.57
CA PRO A 221 15.11 -33.82 -6.05
C PRO A 221 14.42 -34.73 -7.08
N GLY A 222 14.14 -35.97 -6.68
CA GLY A 222 13.64 -37.01 -7.58
C GLY A 222 13.69 -38.40 -6.97
N VAL A 223 13.21 -39.39 -7.72
CA VAL A 223 13.25 -40.81 -7.35
C VAL A 223 14.36 -41.49 -8.13
N TYR A 224 15.33 -42.06 -7.42
CA TYR A 224 16.48 -42.71 -8.03
C TYR A 224 16.53 -44.20 -7.69
N TYR A 225 16.72 -45.00 -8.73
CA TYR A 225 16.93 -46.44 -8.65
C TYR A 225 18.43 -46.68 -8.76
N ILE A 226 19.12 -46.62 -7.63
CA ILE A 226 20.59 -46.70 -7.54
C ILE A 226 20.95 -47.94 -6.73
N ASN A 227 22.00 -48.65 -7.16
CA ASN A 227 22.52 -49.80 -6.44
C ASN A 227 23.23 -49.35 -5.15
N PRO A 228 22.75 -49.75 -3.94
CA PRO A 228 23.36 -49.37 -2.67
C PRO A 228 24.80 -49.84 -2.49
N TYR A 229 25.20 -50.92 -3.17
CA TYR A 229 26.57 -51.44 -3.11
C TYR A 229 27.54 -50.62 -3.97
N VAL A 230 27.05 -49.96 -5.01
CA VAL A 230 27.88 -49.14 -5.91
C VAL A 230 27.97 -47.70 -5.42
N LYS A 231 26.82 -47.10 -5.07
CA LYS A 231 26.72 -45.71 -4.64
C LYS A 231 25.89 -45.58 -3.37
N ARG A 232 26.39 -44.81 -2.42
CA ARG A 232 25.64 -44.33 -1.25
C ARG A 232 25.18 -42.90 -1.51
N ILE A 233 23.93 -42.59 -1.21
CA ILE A 233 23.37 -41.25 -1.34
C ILE A 233 23.02 -40.75 0.05
N SER A 234 23.67 -39.67 0.46
CA SER A 234 23.37 -38.98 1.71
C SER A 234 22.52 -37.75 1.39
N LEU A 235 21.39 -37.61 2.06
CA LEU A 235 20.51 -36.45 1.90
C LEU A 235 21.03 -35.29 2.75
N VAL A 236 21.26 -34.14 2.12
CA VAL A 236 21.64 -32.89 2.78
C VAL A 236 20.52 -31.87 2.61
N ASP A 237 20.07 -31.26 3.72
CA ASP A 237 19.04 -30.22 3.68
C ASP A 237 19.64 -28.89 3.20
N CYS A 238 19.19 -28.40 2.05
CA CYS A 238 19.56 -27.10 1.50
C CYS A 238 18.47 -26.04 1.70
N ARG A 239 17.43 -26.35 2.48
CA ARG A 239 16.37 -25.38 2.81
C ARG A 239 16.89 -24.34 3.80
N SER A 240 16.15 -23.25 3.90
CA SER A 240 16.42 -22.23 4.91
C SER A 240 16.08 -22.76 6.31
N GLN A 241 17.01 -22.59 7.23
CA GLN A 241 16.91 -23.03 8.60
C GLN A 241 17.19 -21.86 9.55
N ARG A 242 16.51 -21.88 10.70
CA ARG A 242 16.64 -20.83 11.71
C ARG A 242 17.27 -21.38 12.96
N PHE A 243 18.32 -20.70 13.39
CA PHE A 243 19.02 -20.97 14.62
C PHE A 243 18.94 -19.77 15.57
N ASP A 244 18.48 -20.03 16.80
CA ASP A 244 18.45 -19.04 17.86
C ASP A 244 19.73 -19.13 18.70
N LEU A 245 20.52 -18.05 18.71
CA LEU A 245 21.82 -17.97 19.40
C LEU A 245 21.70 -18.10 20.93
N SER A 246 20.52 -17.91 21.50
CA SER A 246 20.27 -18.06 22.94
C SER A 246 20.41 -19.51 23.42
N THR A 247 20.16 -20.48 22.55
CA THR A 247 20.14 -21.92 22.89
C THR A 247 21.56 -22.51 22.92
N GLY A 248 22.50 -21.95 22.14
CA GLY A 248 23.88 -22.44 21.98
C GLY A 248 24.88 -22.02 23.07
N GLY A 249 24.41 -21.69 24.27
CA GLY A 249 25.21 -21.13 25.35
C GLY A 249 25.41 -19.62 25.16
N GLY A 250 24.75 -18.83 26.03
CA GLY A 250 24.63 -17.38 25.91
C GLY A 250 25.89 -16.69 25.38
N MET A 251 25.77 -16.13 24.17
CA MET A 251 26.87 -15.43 23.52
C MET A 251 27.11 -14.11 24.23
N GLY A 252 28.37 -13.75 24.40
CA GLY A 252 28.74 -12.49 25.01
C GLY A 252 30.16 -12.10 24.70
N PHE A 253 30.47 -10.82 24.92
CA PHE A 253 31.78 -10.26 24.68
C PHE A 253 32.10 -9.21 25.74
N PRO A 254 33.39 -9.02 26.07
CA PRO A 254 33.83 -7.87 26.83
C PRO A 254 33.79 -6.62 25.94
N SER A 255 33.09 -5.58 26.40
CA SER A 255 33.16 -4.26 25.80
C SER A 255 34.53 -3.61 26.03
N ARG A 256 34.82 -2.50 25.34
CA ARG A 256 36.05 -1.71 25.52
C ARG A 256 36.30 -1.31 26.98
N ASP A 257 35.22 -1.09 27.73
CA ASP A 257 35.26 -0.67 29.13
C ASP A 257 35.37 -1.87 30.11
N GLY A 258 35.54 -3.09 29.61
CA GLY A 258 35.73 -4.31 30.40
C GLY A 258 34.44 -4.99 30.88
N PHE A 259 33.27 -4.47 30.52
CA PHE A 259 31.99 -5.07 30.92
C PHE A 259 31.55 -6.18 29.97
N TRP A 260 31.07 -7.29 30.54
CA TRP A 260 30.53 -8.41 29.79
C TRP A 260 29.12 -8.13 29.27
N VAL A 261 28.97 -7.96 27.96
CA VAL A 261 27.69 -7.73 27.28
C VAL A 261 27.17 -9.06 26.75
N LYS A 262 25.93 -9.41 27.08
CA LYS A 262 25.25 -10.59 26.52
C LYS A 262 24.54 -10.20 25.23
N LEU A 263 24.63 -11.07 24.23
CA LEU A 263 24.02 -10.89 22.92
C LEU A 263 23.14 -12.10 22.60
N ASP A 264 21.89 -11.80 22.28
CA ASP A 264 20.93 -12.76 21.73
C ASP A 264 20.64 -12.37 20.28
N GLY A 265 20.51 -13.36 19.41
CA GLY A 265 20.22 -13.15 18.01
C GLY A 265 19.58 -14.38 17.37
N ARG A 266 19.12 -14.19 16.14
CA ARG A 266 18.59 -15.24 15.28
C ARG A 266 19.35 -15.21 13.96
N ILE A 267 19.83 -16.37 13.54
CA ILE A 267 20.52 -16.55 12.27
C ILE A 267 19.67 -17.48 11.41
N GLU A 268 19.33 -17.02 10.22
CA GLU A 268 18.71 -17.81 9.17
C GLU A 268 19.78 -18.12 8.10
N PHE A 269 20.01 -19.41 7.87
CA PHE A 269 21.06 -19.91 6.98
C PHE A 269 20.56 -21.07 6.12
N ARG A 270 21.27 -21.35 5.03
CA ARG A 270 21.08 -22.55 4.21
C ARG A 270 22.43 -23.04 3.69
N VAL A 271 22.51 -24.32 3.38
CA VAL A 271 23.64 -24.88 2.64
C VAL A 271 23.53 -24.48 1.17
N ASP A 272 24.63 -24.02 0.58
CA ASP A 272 24.70 -23.75 -0.85
C ASP A 272 24.48 -25.06 -1.65
N PRO A 273 23.43 -25.17 -2.48
CA PRO A 273 23.13 -26.39 -3.22
C PRO A 273 24.25 -26.85 -4.17
N GLU A 274 25.08 -25.93 -4.66
CA GLU A 274 26.20 -26.26 -5.57
C GLU A 274 27.40 -26.84 -4.81
N ARG A 275 27.58 -26.44 -3.55
CA ARG A 275 28.69 -26.87 -2.68
C ARG A 275 28.28 -27.88 -1.60
N ALA A 276 27.06 -28.41 -1.67
CA ALA A 276 26.52 -29.33 -0.67
C ALA A 276 27.41 -30.56 -0.42
N ALA A 277 28.03 -31.12 -1.47
CA ALA A 277 28.97 -32.24 -1.33
C ALA A 277 30.23 -31.87 -0.53
N GLU A 278 30.78 -30.68 -0.76
CA GLU A 278 31.95 -30.17 -0.03
C GLU A 278 31.64 -29.97 1.45
N VAL A 279 30.50 -29.33 1.73
CA VAL A 279 30.03 -29.06 3.11
C VAL A 279 29.79 -30.38 3.84
N PHE A 280 29.16 -31.36 3.18
CA PHE A 280 28.94 -32.68 3.74
C PHE A 280 30.27 -33.33 4.15
N VAL A 281 31.24 -33.49 3.25
CA VAL A 281 32.49 -34.19 3.58
C VAL A 281 33.32 -33.46 4.62
N THR A 282 33.32 -32.12 4.59
CA THR A 282 34.19 -31.33 5.46
C THR A 282 33.70 -31.30 6.90
N TYR A 283 32.38 -31.30 7.12
CA TYR A 283 31.79 -31.00 8.43
C TYR A 283 30.98 -32.14 9.03
N ASN A 284 30.48 -33.07 8.21
CA ASN A 284 29.72 -34.22 8.69
C ASN A 284 30.57 -35.06 9.65
N ASP A 285 29.93 -35.55 10.71
CA ASP A 285 30.55 -36.47 11.65
C ASP A 285 30.18 -37.92 11.32
N SER A 286 31.00 -38.87 11.76
CA SER A 286 30.79 -40.29 11.45
C SER A 286 29.49 -40.84 12.05
N ASP A 287 29.00 -40.22 13.12
CA ASP A 287 27.78 -40.64 13.81
C ASP A 287 26.51 -40.43 12.95
N ASN A 288 26.58 -39.51 11.98
CA ASN A 288 25.45 -39.19 11.10
C ASN A 288 25.33 -40.14 9.89
N ASP A 289 26.31 -41.02 9.68
CA ASP A 289 26.36 -41.94 8.53
C ASP A 289 25.48 -43.20 8.71
N GLU A 290 24.86 -43.41 9.89
CA GLU A 290 24.01 -44.57 10.17
C GLU A 290 22.69 -44.57 9.39
N THR A 291 22.18 -43.40 9.02
CA THR A 291 20.95 -43.25 8.23
C THR A 291 21.21 -42.44 6.96
N ASN A 292 20.46 -42.72 5.89
CA ASN A 292 20.54 -41.97 4.63
C ASN A 292 20.20 -40.47 4.79
N ASN A 293 19.71 -40.05 5.96
CA ASN A 293 19.43 -38.67 6.30
C ASN A 293 20.60 -38.13 7.12
N ALA A 294 21.57 -37.50 6.45
CA ALA A 294 22.69 -36.87 7.13
C ALA A 294 22.21 -35.57 7.77
N VAL A 295 22.09 -35.57 9.09
CA VAL A 295 21.74 -34.37 9.85
C VAL A 295 23.02 -33.56 10.03
N VAL A 296 23.37 -32.73 9.04
CA VAL A 296 24.62 -31.91 9.06
C VAL A 296 24.39 -30.54 9.73
N GLU A 297 23.14 -30.23 10.07
CA GLU A 297 22.72 -28.93 10.58
C GLU A 297 23.43 -28.56 11.89
N GLU A 298 23.54 -29.52 12.80
CA GLU A 298 24.11 -29.29 14.13
C GLU A 298 25.62 -29.05 14.06
N GLU A 299 26.32 -29.74 13.17
CA GLU A 299 27.73 -29.58 12.87
C GLU A 299 27.98 -28.23 12.21
N ILE A 300 27.15 -27.82 11.25
CA ILE A 300 27.26 -26.52 10.62
C ILE A 300 27.11 -25.41 11.68
N ILE A 301 26.12 -25.53 12.56
CA ILE A 301 25.91 -24.55 13.63
C ILE A 301 27.11 -24.51 14.59
N SER A 302 27.58 -25.67 15.04
CA SER A 302 28.61 -25.78 16.08
C SER A 302 30.05 -25.54 15.59
N LYS A 303 30.39 -26.00 14.38
CA LYS A 303 31.74 -25.95 13.79
C LYS A 303 31.97 -24.68 12.95
N ILE A 304 30.91 -24.03 12.44
CA ILE A 304 31.05 -22.87 11.53
C ILE A 304 30.37 -21.62 12.07
N ILE A 305 29.04 -21.65 12.25
CA ILE A 305 28.26 -20.44 12.54
C ILE A 305 28.63 -19.88 13.92
N LEU A 306 28.62 -20.72 14.96
CA LEU A 306 28.93 -20.29 16.33
C LEU A 306 30.37 -19.78 16.48
N PRO A 307 31.43 -20.46 15.97
CA PRO A 307 32.79 -19.96 16.02
C PRO A 307 32.97 -18.61 15.31
N ASN A 308 32.41 -18.46 14.09
CA ASN A 308 32.51 -17.21 13.33
C ASN A 308 31.76 -16.07 14.02
N ALA A 309 30.54 -16.32 14.51
CA ALA A 309 29.76 -15.35 15.25
C ALA A 309 30.45 -14.92 16.56
N ARG A 310 31.02 -15.88 17.32
CA ARG A 310 31.82 -15.58 18.53
C ARG A 310 33.06 -14.76 18.20
N SER A 311 33.76 -15.09 17.12
CA SER A 311 34.94 -14.35 16.67
C SER A 311 34.60 -12.90 16.32
N PHE A 312 33.52 -12.68 15.56
CA PHE A 312 33.02 -11.34 15.24
C PHE A 312 32.66 -10.57 16.52
N CYS A 313 31.85 -11.17 17.39
CA CYS A 313 31.42 -10.54 18.64
C CYS A 313 32.61 -10.18 19.53
N ARG A 314 33.65 -11.03 19.59
CA ARG A 314 34.87 -10.74 20.36
C ARG A 314 35.64 -9.55 19.78
N LEU A 315 35.78 -9.45 18.46
CA LEU A 315 36.57 -8.39 17.81
C LEU A 315 35.80 -7.06 17.76
N ARG A 316 34.60 -7.04 17.18
CA ARG A 316 33.82 -5.82 17.02
C ARG A 316 33.14 -5.36 18.31
N GLY A 317 32.86 -6.31 19.20
CA GLY A 317 32.30 -6.00 20.51
C GLY A 317 33.29 -5.29 21.43
N SER A 318 34.59 -5.61 21.33
CA SER A 318 35.64 -4.93 22.11
C SER A 318 35.95 -3.53 21.63
N ASP A 319 35.64 -3.18 20.39
CA ASP A 319 35.88 -1.85 19.83
C ASP A 319 34.90 -0.79 20.38
N ASN A 320 33.74 -1.24 20.87
CA ASN A 320 32.64 -0.38 21.29
C ASN A 320 32.49 -0.31 22.82
N SER A 321 32.11 0.87 23.31
CA SER A 321 31.81 1.07 24.74
C SER A 321 30.49 0.40 25.11
N GLY A 322 30.38 -0.09 26.36
CA GLY A 322 29.12 -0.62 26.88
C GLY A 322 27.97 0.40 26.84
N ARG A 323 28.28 1.70 26.91
CA ARG A 323 27.32 2.80 26.80
C ARG A 323 26.75 2.96 25.39
N ASP A 324 27.57 2.72 24.38
CA ASP A 324 27.19 2.89 22.97
C ASP A 324 26.10 1.89 22.58
N PHE A 325 26.14 0.70 23.18
CA PHE A 325 25.08 -0.30 23.06
C PHE A 325 23.80 0.08 23.81
N ILE A 326 23.69 1.20 24.52
CA ILE A 326 22.44 1.67 25.16
C ILE A 326 21.79 2.77 24.31
N LEU A 327 22.60 3.63 23.68
CA LEU A 327 22.16 4.85 23.00
C LEU A 327 21.58 4.63 21.58
N GLY A 328 21.65 3.40 21.04
CA GLY A 328 20.86 2.97 19.88
C GLY A 328 21.55 3.10 18.52
N GLU A 329 22.20 4.23 18.20
CA GLU A 329 22.77 4.50 16.87
C GLU A 329 23.79 3.43 16.43
N LYS A 330 24.78 3.14 17.29
CA LYS A 330 25.82 2.14 17.01
C LYS A 330 25.31 0.70 16.98
N ARG A 331 24.08 0.42 17.46
CA ARG A 331 23.51 -0.93 17.37
C ARG A 331 23.20 -1.31 15.93
N LEU A 332 22.71 -0.35 15.14
CA LEU A 332 22.36 -0.59 13.74
C LEU A 332 23.62 -0.89 12.92
N GLU A 333 24.67 -0.09 13.10
CA GLU A 333 25.98 -0.31 12.48
C GLU A 333 26.54 -1.69 12.86
N PHE A 334 26.52 -2.03 14.14
CA PHE A 334 26.96 -3.34 14.62
C PHE A 334 26.17 -4.51 14.01
N GLN A 335 24.85 -4.36 13.83
CA GLN A 335 24.00 -5.37 13.21
C GLN A 335 24.30 -5.55 11.71
N LEU A 336 24.47 -4.44 10.98
CA LEU A 336 24.82 -4.48 9.55
C LEU A 336 26.20 -5.12 9.34
N ASP A 337 27.17 -4.76 10.17
CA ASP A 337 28.51 -5.35 10.13
C ASP A 337 28.50 -6.83 10.50
N PHE A 338 27.67 -7.23 11.48
CA PHE A 338 27.49 -8.63 11.88
C PHE A 338 26.99 -9.46 10.71
N GLN A 339 25.93 -8.99 10.03
CA GLN A 339 25.37 -9.66 8.86
C GLN A 339 26.41 -9.78 7.73
N ARG A 340 27.02 -8.67 7.32
CA ARG A 340 28.01 -8.65 6.22
C ARG A 340 29.20 -9.56 6.51
N THR A 341 29.70 -9.56 7.75
CA THR A 341 30.88 -10.37 8.09
C THR A 341 30.54 -11.85 8.13
N LEU A 342 29.41 -12.23 8.74
CA LEU A 342 28.98 -13.63 8.75
C LEU A 342 28.73 -14.14 7.34
N GLU A 343 28.03 -13.37 6.51
CA GLU A 343 27.78 -13.70 5.10
C GLU A 343 29.09 -13.95 4.35
N ALA A 344 30.04 -13.02 4.40
CA ALA A 344 31.31 -13.14 3.69
C ALA A 344 32.20 -14.30 4.19
N THR A 345 32.14 -14.64 5.48
CA THR A 345 32.98 -15.69 6.07
C THR A 345 32.38 -17.08 5.84
N CYS A 346 31.07 -17.23 6.07
CA CYS A 346 30.36 -18.49 5.91
C CYS A 346 30.19 -18.88 4.44
N GLN A 347 30.05 -17.91 3.52
CA GLN A 347 29.92 -18.20 2.09
C GLN A 347 31.17 -18.90 1.53
N ARG A 348 32.37 -18.55 2.03
CA ARG A 348 33.61 -19.25 1.65
C ARG A 348 33.61 -20.72 2.05
N GLN A 349 32.86 -21.07 3.09
CA GLN A 349 32.71 -22.42 3.62
C GLN A 349 31.48 -23.16 3.05
N GLY A 350 30.79 -22.60 2.04
CA GLY A 350 29.66 -23.23 1.38
C GLY A 350 28.32 -23.05 2.10
N ILE A 351 28.22 -22.09 3.03
CA ILE A 351 26.98 -21.79 3.77
C ILE A 351 26.54 -20.37 3.46
N GLU A 352 25.31 -20.23 3.03
CA GLU A 352 24.70 -18.93 2.76
C GLU A 352 23.92 -18.44 3.98
N ILE A 353 24.29 -17.27 4.48
CA ILE A 353 23.55 -16.59 5.54
C ILE A 353 22.51 -15.71 4.88
N ILE A 354 21.23 -16.11 4.98
CA ILE A 354 20.11 -15.34 4.45
C ILE A 354 19.90 -14.10 5.31
N GLN A 355 19.95 -14.27 6.63
CA GLN A 355 19.76 -13.18 7.56
C GLN A 355 20.42 -13.46 8.90
N ALA A 356 21.12 -12.47 9.47
CA ALA A 356 21.65 -12.54 10.82
C ALA A 356 21.18 -11.31 11.60
N LEU A 357 20.22 -11.50 12.51
CA LEU A 357 19.63 -10.42 13.31
C LEU A 357 20.03 -10.55 14.77
N ILE A 358 20.34 -9.40 15.37
CA ILE A 358 20.58 -9.32 16.81
C ILE A 358 19.26 -8.88 17.44
N THR A 359 18.67 -9.73 18.28
CA THR A 359 17.37 -9.49 18.89
C THR A 359 17.50 -8.67 20.17
N ARG A 360 18.53 -8.94 20.98
CA ARG A 360 18.75 -8.26 22.26
C ARG A 360 20.24 -8.13 22.57
N ILE A 361 20.64 -6.91 22.95
CA ILE A 361 21.95 -6.62 23.52
C ILE A 361 21.73 -6.18 24.97
N SER A 362 22.22 -6.97 25.91
CA SER A 362 22.00 -6.77 27.34
C SER A 362 23.33 -6.50 28.06
N PRO A 363 23.69 -5.22 28.31
CA PRO A 363 24.79 -4.87 29.19
C PRO A 363 24.41 -5.14 30.67
N PRO A 364 25.39 -5.31 31.58
CA PRO A 364 25.13 -5.55 32.99
C PRO A 364 24.43 -4.34 33.65
N GLN A 365 23.50 -4.61 34.57
CA GLN A 365 22.67 -3.57 35.19
C GLN A 365 23.46 -2.49 35.94
N GLN A 366 24.64 -2.83 36.47
CA GLN A 366 25.51 -1.92 37.24
C GLN A 366 25.91 -0.65 36.46
N ILE A 367 25.97 -0.71 35.12
CA ILE A 367 26.29 0.43 34.25
C ILE A 367 25.06 0.95 33.52
N ALA A 368 24.10 0.07 33.22
CA ALA A 368 22.86 0.48 32.59
C ALA A 368 22.07 1.45 33.49
N SER A 369 22.06 1.25 34.82
CA SER A 369 21.29 2.10 35.73
C SER A 369 21.83 3.53 35.84
N PRO A 370 23.15 3.80 36.03
CA PRO A 370 23.63 5.17 36.13
C PRO A 370 23.55 5.92 34.80
N VAL A 371 23.77 5.23 33.66
CA VAL A 371 23.60 5.84 32.33
C VAL A 371 22.15 6.21 32.08
N ARG A 372 21.21 5.29 32.39
CA ARG A 372 19.77 5.55 32.25
C ARG A 372 19.32 6.69 33.16
N GLN A 373 19.78 6.72 34.42
CA GLN A 373 19.51 7.81 35.36
C GLN A 373 20.04 9.14 34.85
N ARG A 374 21.26 9.20 34.30
CA ARG A 374 21.79 10.43 33.68
C ARG A 374 20.94 10.88 32.50
N GLN A 375 20.47 9.95 31.67
CA GLN A 375 19.64 10.28 30.52
C GLN A 375 18.25 10.79 30.93
N ILE A 376 17.65 10.18 31.97
CA ILE A 376 16.40 10.66 32.58
C ILE A 376 16.61 12.06 33.17
N ALA A 377 17.67 12.27 33.95
CA ALA A 377 17.97 13.57 34.55
C ALA A 377 18.21 14.67 33.49
N ALA A 378 18.84 14.33 32.36
CA ALA A 378 19.01 15.26 31.24
C ALA A 378 17.67 15.60 30.57
N GLN A 379 16.77 14.62 30.41
CA GLN A 379 15.41 14.86 29.90
C GLN A 379 14.58 15.70 30.89
N GLU A 380 14.65 15.41 32.19
CA GLU A 380 13.98 16.19 33.24
C GLU A 380 14.49 17.63 33.26
N ALA A 381 15.81 17.86 33.15
CA ALA A 381 16.37 19.20 33.04
C ALA A 381 15.81 19.97 31.84
N GLN A 382 15.69 19.33 30.67
CA GLN A 382 15.07 19.94 29.49
C GLN A 382 13.58 20.24 29.71
N GLN A 383 12.85 19.35 30.39
CA GLN A 383 11.45 19.60 30.75
C GLN A 383 11.32 20.77 31.72
N PHE A 384 12.18 20.87 32.73
CA PHE A 384 12.19 22.00 33.66
C PHE A 384 12.48 23.32 32.96
N VAL A 385 13.44 23.35 32.03
CA VAL A 385 13.69 24.56 31.22
C VAL A 385 12.43 24.99 30.47
N LYS A 386 11.75 24.06 29.78
CA LYS A 386 10.49 24.36 29.08
C LYS A 386 9.37 24.81 30.03
N GLN A 387 9.27 24.19 31.21
CA GLN A 387 8.30 24.59 32.23
C GLN A 387 8.59 25.99 32.78
N ILE A 388 9.87 26.34 33.00
CA ILE A 388 10.28 27.68 33.44
C ILE A 388 9.96 28.70 32.36
N GLU A 389 10.27 28.42 31.09
CA GLU A 389 9.92 29.29 29.95
C GLU A 389 8.40 29.52 29.87
N GLN A 390 7.61 28.45 30.00
CA GLN A 390 6.15 28.54 30.01
C GLN A 390 5.65 29.38 31.20
N GLN A 391 6.17 29.14 32.41
CA GLN A 391 5.81 29.91 33.59
C GLN A 391 6.17 31.39 33.46
N LEU A 392 7.35 31.71 32.89
CA LEU A 392 7.75 33.09 32.63
C LEU A 392 6.83 33.75 31.59
N SER A 393 6.45 33.03 30.53
CA SER A 393 5.46 33.51 29.55
C SER A 393 4.10 33.75 30.20
N GLU A 394 3.62 32.85 31.05
CA GLU A 394 2.37 33.02 31.79
C GLU A 394 2.43 34.21 32.76
N GLN A 395 3.56 34.41 33.45
CA GLN A 395 3.78 35.56 34.31
C GLN A 395 3.78 36.87 33.51
N GLN A 396 4.46 36.91 32.35
CA GLN A 396 4.46 38.08 31.47
C GLN A 396 3.05 38.40 30.97
N LEU A 397 2.29 37.40 30.50
CA LEU A 397 0.90 37.58 30.08
C LEU A 397 0.02 38.09 31.23
N LYS A 398 0.21 37.58 32.45
CA LYS A 398 -0.52 38.08 33.63
C LYS A 398 -0.16 39.54 33.94
N ILE A 399 1.13 39.91 33.88
CA ILE A 399 1.57 41.29 34.07
C ILE A 399 0.96 42.20 32.99
N GLU A 400 0.99 41.78 31.72
CA GLU A 400 0.37 42.51 30.62
C GLU A 400 -1.14 42.67 30.82
N GLN A 401 -1.85 41.61 31.21
CA GLN A 401 -3.28 41.65 31.51
C GLN A 401 -3.59 42.61 32.67
N GLU A 402 -2.83 42.57 33.76
CA GLU A 402 -2.98 43.49 34.89
C GLU A 402 -2.66 44.94 34.48
N MET A 403 -1.64 45.16 33.63
CA MET A 403 -1.33 46.48 33.07
C MET A 403 -2.45 46.98 32.15
N VAL A 404 -3.05 46.11 31.34
CA VAL A 404 -4.22 46.43 30.51
C VAL A 404 -5.41 46.80 31.39
N LYS A 405 -5.71 46.05 32.45
CA LYS A 405 -6.76 46.39 33.42
C LYS A 405 -6.52 47.77 34.06
N ARG A 406 -5.29 48.04 34.51
CA ARG A 406 -4.93 49.36 35.06
C ARG A 406 -5.13 50.49 34.04
N LYS A 407 -4.73 50.26 32.78
CA LYS A 407 -4.96 51.21 31.69
C LYS A 407 -6.45 51.41 31.41
N GLN A 408 -7.27 50.36 31.45
CA GLN A 408 -8.73 50.49 31.27
C GLN A 408 -9.36 51.33 32.38
N VAL A 409 -8.94 51.16 33.63
CA VAL A 409 -9.40 52.01 34.75
C VAL A 409 -8.99 53.46 34.53
N LEU A 410 -7.74 53.72 34.15
CA LEU A 410 -7.27 55.09 33.87
C LEU A 410 -8.04 55.73 32.71
N VAL A 411 -8.24 54.99 31.61
CA VAL A 411 -9.00 55.46 30.44
C VAL A 411 -10.47 55.73 30.79
N ALA A 412 -11.08 54.93 31.68
CA ALA A 412 -12.45 55.19 32.14
C ALA A 412 -12.53 56.50 32.95
N VAL A 413 -11.56 56.76 33.84
CA VAL A 413 -11.46 58.02 34.56
C VAL A 413 -11.24 59.20 33.60
N ASP A 414 -10.34 59.05 32.62
CA ASP A 414 -10.10 60.08 31.60
C ASP A 414 -11.37 60.34 30.76
N GLN A 415 -12.14 59.31 30.40
CA GLN A 415 -13.41 59.45 29.69
C GLN A 415 -14.48 60.18 30.52
N GLU A 416 -14.55 59.95 31.83
CA GLU A 416 -15.42 60.71 32.72
C GLU A 416 -15.01 62.19 32.78
N VAL A 417 -13.71 62.48 32.89
CA VAL A 417 -13.19 63.85 32.85
C VAL A 417 -13.48 64.52 31.51
N VAL A 418 -13.32 63.82 30.38
CA VAL A 418 -13.64 64.35 29.05
C VAL A 418 -15.15 64.61 28.90
N LYS A 419 -16.02 63.71 29.38
CA LYS A 419 -17.47 63.96 29.37
C LYS A 419 -17.85 65.19 30.17
N LEU A 420 -17.36 65.30 31.41
CA LEU A 420 -17.62 66.44 32.29
C LEU A 420 -17.11 67.77 31.70
N THR A 421 -15.90 67.77 31.14
CA THR A 421 -15.33 68.97 30.49
C THR A 421 -16.05 69.34 29.21
N THR A 422 -16.48 68.36 28.40
CA THR A 422 -17.26 68.60 27.17
C THR A 422 -18.67 69.12 27.49
N GLU A 423 -19.32 68.58 28.52
CA GLU A 423 -20.62 69.07 29.00
C GLU A 423 -20.51 70.50 29.53
N ALA A 424 -19.45 70.81 30.29
CA ALA A 424 -19.17 72.16 30.75
C ALA A 424 -18.91 73.15 29.60
N GLN A 425 -18.12 72.74 28.59
CA GLN A 425 -17.89 73.55 27.38
C GLN A 425 -19.17 73.78 26.58
N ARG A 426 -20.00 72.74 26.39
CA ARG A 426 -21.30 72.89 25.72
C ARG A 426 -22.24 73.83 26.48
N ALA A 427 -22.30 73.73 27.81
CA ALA A 427 -23.09 74.65 28.62
C ALA A 427 -22.59 76.11 28.49
N GLN A 428 -21.27 76.31 28.45
CA GLN A 428 -20.66 77.61 28.21
C GLN A 428 -20.99 78.14 26.81
N GLU A 429 -20.89 77.31 25.77
CA GLU A 429 -21.24 77.68 24.39
C GLU A 429 -22.71 78.07 24.26
N VAL A 430 -23.62 77.28 24.83
CA VAL A 430 -25.07 77.59 24.83
C VAL A 430 -25.32 78.94 25.52
N ALA A 431 -24.68 79.21 26.65
CA ALA A 431 -24.82 80.49 27.35
C ALA A 431 -24.27 81.68 26.53
N VAL A 432 -23.17 81.51 25.81
CA VAL A 432 -22.61 82.54 24.91
C VAL A 432 -23.52 82.77 23.71
N ILE A 433 -24.08 81.71 23.11
CA ILE A 433 -25.05 81.80 22.01
C ILE A 433 -26.31 82.55 22.47
N GLU A 434 -26.86 82.22 23.63
CA GLU A 434 -28.02 82.95 24.19
C GLU A 434 -27.69 84.43 24.44
N ALA A 435 -26.51 84.73 24.96
CA ALA A 435 -26.08 86.12 25.18
C ALA A 435 -25.92 86.88 23.85
N GLN A 436 -25.35 86.25 22.82
CA GLN A 436 -25.25 86.83 21.48
C GLN A 436 -26.61 87.03 20.82
N GLN A 437 -27.54 86.09 21.02
CA GLN A 437 -28.90 86.20 20.51
C GLN A 437 -29.65 87.35 21.19
N ARG A 438 -29.54 87.51 22.52
CA ARG A 438 -30.09 88.68 23.24
C ARG A 438 -29.48 89.99 22.74
N ARG A 439 -28.18 90.02 22.48
CA ARG A 439 -27.50 91.21 21.91
C ARG A 439 -28.08 91.56 20.53
N LYS A 440 -28.26 90.58 19.65
CA LYS A 440 -28.86 90.79 18.32
C LYS A 440 -30.31 91.29 18.41
N VAL A 441 -31.12 90.76 19.33
CA VAL A 441 -32.49 91.26 19.56
C VAL A 441 -32.45 92.73 19.99
N ALA A 442 -31.57 93.09 20.94
CA ALA A 442 -31.42 94.47 21.39
C ALA A 442 -30.90 95.42 20.28
N GLU A 443 -30.00 94.96 19.41
CA GLU A 443 -29.55 95.72 18.22
C GLU A 443 -30.71 95.99 17.25
N VAL A 444 -31.56 95.00 17.00
CA VAL A 444 -32.74 95.16 16.13
C VAL A 444 -33.76 96.10 16.77
N GLU A 445 -33.98 96.02 18.09
CA GLU A 445 -34.85 96.95 18.81
C GLU A 445 -34.33 98.39 18.78
N LEU A 446 -33.02 98.59 18.93
CA LEU A 446 -32.39 99.91 18.79
C LEU A 446 -32.61 100.47 17.39
N MET A 447 -32.37 99.66 16.35
CA MET A 447 -32.59 100.07 14.96
C MET A 447 -34.07 100.41 14.70
N ALA A 448 -35.00 99.61 15.22
CA ALA A 448 -36.43 99.91 15.12
C ALA A 448 -36.82 101.20 15.86
N ALA A 449 -36.19 101.50 17.00
CA ALA A 449 -36.40 102.75 17.72
C ALA A 449 -35.85 103.97 16.97
N GLU A 450 -34.69 103.85 16.33
CA GLU A 450 -34.11 104.90 15.46
C GLU A 450 -35.01 105.17 14.24
N ASP A 451 -35.50 104.11 13.58
CA ASP A 451 -36.44 104.24 12.46
C ASP A 451 -37.77 104.89 12.90
N GLN A 452 -38.28 104.54 14.08
CA GLN A 452 -39.46 105.19 14.66
C GLN A 452 -39.21 106.66 14.97
N ALA A 453 -38.05 107.00 15.55
CA ALA A 453 -37.67 108.39 15.81
C ALA A 453 -37.58 109.18 14.50
N GLY A 454 -36.97 108.61 13.46
CA GLY A 454 -36.91 109.19 12.11
C GLY A 454 -38.29 109.37 11.47
N ALA A 455 -39.20 108.42 11.64
CA ALA A 455 -40.57 108.53 11.17
C ALA A 455 -41.36 109.64 11.91
N ILE A 456 -41.10 109.85 13.20
CA ILE A 456 -41.73 110.92 14.00
C ILE A 456 -41.22 112.29 13.58
N THR A 457 -39.90 112.47 13.41
CA THR A 457 -39.33 113.73 12.92
C THR A 457 -39.81 114.05 11.51
N ALA A 458 -39.79 113.08 10.60
CA ALA A 458 -40.31 113.25 9.23
C ALA A 458 -41.81 113.61 9.21
N ARG A 459 -42.64 112.98 10.06
CA ARG A 459 -44.04 113.38 10.24
C ARG A 459 -44.19 114.78 10.81
N GLY A 460 -43.33 115.17 11.76
CA GLY A 460 -43.31 116.50 12.35
C GLY A 460 -42.94 117.59 11.33
N GLU A 461 -41.91 117.35 10.52
CA GLU A 461 -41.51 118.25 9.43
C GLU A 461 -42.60 118.37 8.36
N ALA A 462 -43.18 117.24 7.92
CA ALA A 462 -44.29 117.25 6.96
C ALA A 462 -45.52 118.01 7.49
N ALA A 463 -45.87 117.85 8.77
CA ALA A 463 -46.96 118.61 9.40
C ALA A 463 -46.65 120.11 9.49
N ALA A 464 -45.42 120.48 9.84
CA ALA A 464 -44.98 121.88 9.86
C ALA A 464 -45.00 122.50 8.46
N GLU A 465 -44.62 121.74 7.44
CA GLU A 465 -44.62 122.18 6.05
C GLU A 465 -46.05 122.39 5.52
N VAL A 466 -47.00 121.50 5.85
CA VAL A 466 -48.43 121.68 5.54
C VAL A 466 -48.98 122.96 6.18
N ILE A 467 -48.66 123.24 7.45
CA ILE A 467 -49.07 124.47 8.13
C ILE A 467 -48.47 125.69 7.44
N LYS A 468 -47.20 125.63 7.05
CA LYS A 468 -46.53 126.73 6.33
C LYS A 468 -47.19 126.98 4.97
N PHE A 469 -47.47 125.93 4.21
CA PHE A 469 -48.21 126.01 2.94
C PHE A 469 -49.62 126.59 3.13
N GLN A 470 -50.35 126.19 4.18
CA GLN A 470 -51.67 126.77 4.51
C GLN A 470 -51.56 128.25 4.84
N ASN A 471 -50.61 128.65 5.70
CA ASN A 471 -50.38 130.04 6.06
C ASN A 471 -49.99 130.90 4.84
N ASP A 472 -49.14 130.38 3.95
CA ASP A 472 -48.76 131.08 2.72
C ASP A 472 -49.94 131.22 1.75
N ALA A 473 -50.81 130.19 1.66
CA ALA A 473 -52.04 130.24 0.86
C ALA A 473 -53.06 131.23 1.41
N GLU A 474 -53.26 131.27 2.74
CA GLU A 474 -54.09 132.29 3.39
C GLU A 474 -53.51 133.68 3.18
N ALA A 475 -52.21 133.90 3.44
CA ALA A 475 -51.56 135.18 3.21
C ALA A 475 -51.67 135.65 1.75
N ALA A 476 -51.57 134.74 0.77
CA ALA A 476 -51.81 135.04 -0.64
C ALA A 476 -53.27 135.44 -0.92
N GLY A 477 -54.24 134.77 -0.30
CA GLY A 477 -55.66 135.13 -0.37
C GLY A 477 -55.96 136.52 0.22
N TRP A 478 -55.32 136.85 1.34
CA TRP A 478 -55.40 138.19 1.95
C TRP A 478 -54.74 139.24 1.05
N ARG A 479 -53.56 138.95 0.49
CA ARG A 479 -52.86 139.83 -0.47
C ARG A 479 -53.75 140.17 -1.67
N LYS A 480 -54.38 139.17 -2.29
CA LYS A 480 -55.31 139.33 -3.41
C LYS A 480 -56.55 140.14 -3.03
N SER A 481 -57.02 139.97 -1.79
CA SER A 481 -58.17 140.71 -1.27
C SER A 481 -57.86 142.19 -1.07
N VAL A 482 -56.66 142.53 -0.60
CA VAL A 482 -56.20 143.93 -0.46
C VAL A 482 -55.95 144.57 -1.83
N GLU A 483 -55.42 143.81 -2.79
CA GLU A 483 -55.21 144.27 -4.17
C GLU A 483 -56.52 144.69 -4.87
N ALA A 484 -57.65 144.04 -4.54
CA ALA A 484 -58.97 144.42 -5.05
C ALA A 484 -59.47 145.80 -4.55
N TYR A 485 -58.84 146.39 -3.53
CA TYR A 485 -59.14 147.72 -2.99
C TYR A 485 -58.00 148.72 -3.27
N ASP A 486 -57.42 148.66 -4.47
CA ASP A 486 -56.34 149.57 -4.94
C ASP A 486 -55.09 149.61 -4.03
N GLY A 487 -54.88 148.55 -3.23
CA GLY A 487 -53.70 148.40 -2.39
C GLY A 487 -53.73 149.15 -1.05
N ASP A 488 -54.84 149.81 -0.69
CA ASP A 488 -55.00 150.50 0.58
C ASP A 488 -55.59 149.57 1.68
N GLY A 489 -54.71 149.12 2.58
CA GLY A 489 -55.06 148.15 3.63
C GLY A 489 -56.09 148.64 4.65
N ASP A 490 -56.15 149.96 4.90
CA ASP A 490 -57.10 150.53 5.88
C ASP A 490 -58.55 150.47 5.39
N GLN A 491 -58.76 150.57 4.06
CA GLN A 491 -60.08 150.42 3.44
C GLN A 491 -60.60 148.98 3.55
N TYR A 492 -59.75 147.98 3.25
CA TYR A 492 -60.13 146.57 3.39
C TYR A 492 -60.42 146.22 4.86
N ALA A 493 -59.61 146.70 5.80
CA ALA A 493 -59.86 146.50 7.23
C ALA A 493 -61.20 147.11 7.68
N ARG A 494 -61.53 148.33 7.24
CA ARG A 494 -62.86 148.95 7.48
C ARG A 494 -63.99 148.11 6.90
N TRP A 495 -63.87 147.61 5.67
CA TRP A 495 -64.90 146.75 5.07
C TRP A 495 -65.05 145.42 5.81
N VAL A 496 -63.95 144.74 6.16
CA VAL A 496 -64.00 143.48 6.93
C VAL A 496 -64.63 143.72 8.30
N MET A 497 -64.23 144.80 8.99
CA MET A 497 -64.82 145.20 10.27
C MET A 497 -66.32 145.44 10.13
N LEU A 498 -66.76 146.24 9.15
CA LEU A 498 -68.18 146.48 8.89
C LEU A 498 -68.93 145.19 8.53
N LYS A 499 -68.36 144.32 7.68
CA LYS A 499 -68.96 143.03 7.29
C LYS A 499 -69.09 142.06 8.47
N LYS A 500 -68.13 142.05 9.39
CA LYS A 500 -68.16 141.19 10.59
C LYS A 500 -69.03 141.78 11.71
N MET A 501 -69.11 143.11 11.83
CA MET A 501 -69.93 143.78 12.84
C MET A 501 -71.40 143.91 12.45
N ALA A 502 -71.72 144.09 11.16
CA ALA A 502 -73.11 144.27 10.72
C ALA A 502 -74.08 143.16 11.17
N PRO A 503 -73.75 141.86 11.08
CA PRO A 503 -74.63 140.78 11.56
C PRO A 503 -74.78 140.71 13.10
N ALA A 504 -73.91 141.39 13.86
CA ALA A 504 -73.96 141.43 15.31
C ALA A 504 -74.96 142.46 15.85
N PHE A 505 -75.35 143.48 15.05
CA PHE A 505 -76.41 144.42 15.40
C PHE A 505 -77.79 143.80 15.14
N ARG A 506 -78.27 142.93 16.05
CA ARG A 506 -79.59 142.27 15.93
C ARG A 506 -80.77 143.08 16.45
N GLN A 507 -80.53 144.07 17.31
CA GLN A 507 -81.53 145.01 17.84
C GLN A 507 -80.86 146.36 18.09
N MET A 508 -81.43 147.43 17.56
CA MET A 508 -80.99 148.81 17.78
C MET A 508 -82.19 149.58 18.34
N MET A 509 -82.14 149.98 19.61
CA MET A 509 -83.17 150.83 20.22
C MET A 509 -82.78 152.30 20.05
N VAL A 510 -83.61 153.02 19.31
CA VAL A 510 -83.42 154.40 18.84
C VAL A 510 -84.56 155.26 19.39
N ASN A 511 -84.28 156.50 19.82
CA ASN A 511 -85.32 157.42 20.33
C ASN A 511 -86.17 157.92 19.16
N THR A 512 -87.46 157.57 19.17
CA THR A 512 -88.45 157.78 18.10
C THR A 512 -89.04 159.19 18.03
N ALA A 513 -88.45 160.18 18.72
CA ALA A 513 -88.90 161.56 18.62
C ALA A 513 -88.23 162.36 17.49
N ASP A 514 -86.90 162.21 17.23
CA ASP A 514 -86.18 163.08 16.27
C ASP A 514 -84.83 162.48 15.77
N SER A 515 -84.84 161.48 14.88
CA SER A 515 -83.58 160.91 14.34
C SER A 515 -83.55 160.81 12.80
N PRO A 516 -82.55 161.40 12.11
CA PRO A 516 -82.37 161.32 10.65
C PRO A 516 -82.16 159.90 10.10
N LEU A 517 -81.87 158.93 10.97
CA LEU A 517 -81.58 157.55 10.59
C LEU A 517 -82.85 156.75 10.22
N MET A 518 -84.05 157.22 10.63
CA MET A 518 -85.34 156.60 10.28
C MET A 518 -85.78 156.88 8.84
N ASP A 519 -85.31 157.96 8.21
CA ASP A 519 -85.68 158.34 6.84
C ASP A 519 -85.18 157.33 5.79
N ILE A 520 -84.15 156.53 6.11
CA ILE A 520 -83.57 155.52 5.20
C ILE A 520 -84.42 154.24 5.16
N PHE A 521 -85.23 153.97 6.19
CA PHE A 521 -86.02 152.73 6.30
C PHE A 521 -87.46 152.88 5.81
N THR A 522 -87.94 154.10 5.53
CA THR A 522 -89.28 154.35 4.97
C THR A 522 -89.38 154.01 3.49
N GLU A 523 -88.28 153.98 2.74
CA GLU A 523 -88.28 153.55 1.32
C GLU A 523 -88.47 152.04 1.14
N PHE A 524 -88.20 151.23 2.17
CA PHE A 524 -88.23 149.77 2.09
C PHE A 524 -89.54 149.13 2.60
N ASN A 525 -90.52 149.94 3.00
CA ASN A 525 -91.81 149.45 3.50
C ASN A 525 -92.88 149.48 2.39
N VAL A 526 -92.77 148.58 1.42
CA VAL A 526 -93.81 148.31 0.41
C VAL A 526 -94.30 146.87 0.56
N ASP A 527 -95.46 146.75 1.22
CA ASP A 527 -96.37 145.60 1.20
C ASP A 527 -97.31 145.71 -0.03
N PRO A 528 -98.17 144.74 -0.37
CA PRO A 528 -98.01 143.30 -0.56
C PRO A 528 -98.69 142.82 -1.88
N LYS A 529 -98.67 141.51 -2.17
CA LYS A 529 -99.63 140.76 -3.03
C LYS A 529 -99.89 141.27 -4.47
N THR A 530 -99.30 140.61 -5.47
CA THR A 530 -99.96 140.16 -6.72
C THR A 530 -99.16 138.98 -7.32
N ALA A 531 -99.92 138.05 -7.90
CA ALA A 531 -99.59 136.97 -8.84
C ALA A 531 -98.23 137.08 -9.57
N ALA A 532 -97.42 136.02 -9.65
CA ALA A 532 -97.69 134.80 -10.42
C ALA A 532 -97.99 135.11 -11.90
N ASP A 533 -97.04 134.80 -12.80
CA ASP A 533 -97.28 133.72 -13.77
C ASP A 533 -96.04 133.36 -14.59
N SER A 534 -95.96 132.07 -14.93
CA SER A 534 -95.36 131.50 -16.16
C SER A 534 -93.82 131.41 -16.32
N THR A 535 -93.18 130.33 -16.79
CA THR A 535 -93.48 128.90 -17.02
C THR A 535 -92.15 128.23 -17.48
N THR A 536 -91.95 126.92 -17.22
CA THR A 536 -91.28 125.88 -18.08
C THR A 536 -89.78 126.01 -18.44
N ALA A 537 -88.97 124.98 -18.72
CA ALA A 537 -89.06 123.51 -18.95
C ALA A 537 -87.64 122.90 -18.71
N SER A 538 -87.50 121.63 -18.25
CA SER A 538 -87.02 120.42 -19.01
C SER A 538 -85.54 120.47 -19.49
N THR A 539 -84.71 119.42 -19.57
CA THR A 539 -84.81 117.95 -19.50
C THR A 539 -83.38 117.35 -19.46
N GLU A 540 -83.26 116.08 -19.01
CA GLU A 540 -82.43 114.97 -19.54
C GLU A 540 -80.87 115.00 -19.50
N THR A 541 -80.23 114.02 -18.83
CA THR A 541 -79.74 112.67 -19.29
C THR A 541 -78.30 112.76 -19.84
N THR A 542 -77.32 111.93 -19.48
CA THR A 542 -77.17 110.50 -19.81
C THR A 542 -75.85 109.93 -19.23
N ASN A 543 -75.88 108.64 -18.81
CA ASN A 543 -74.91 107.51 -18.94
C ASN A 543 -73.41 107.76 -19.24
N SER A 544 -72.43 106.95 -18.80
CA SER A 544 -72.25 105.49 -18.97
C SER A 544 -70.96 105.02 -18.24
N LYS A 545 -70.96 103.88 -17.51
CA LYS A 545 -70.28 102.57 -17.79
C LYS A 545 -68.79 102.65 -18.19
N THR A 546 -67.86 101.84 -17.64
CA THR A 546 -67.64 100.36 -17.80
C THR A 546 -66.48 99.99 -16.80
N GLU A 547 -66.47 98.93 -15.97
CA GLU A 547 -66.15 97.49 -16.26
C GLU A 547 -64.95 97.34 -17.24
N THR A 548 -63.91 96.52 -17.09
CA THR A 548 -63.60 95.14 -16.62
C THR A 548 -62.05 95.02 -16.79
N GLY A 549 -61.26 94.08 -16.28
CA GLY A 549 -61.42 92.71 -15.81
C GLY A 549 -60.05 92.21 -15.27
N GLU A 550 -60.06 91.14 -14.46
CA GLU A 550 -59.42 89.83 -14.75
C GLU A 550 -57.89 89.82 -14.74
N ASN A 551 -57.17 88.80 -14.27
CA ASN A 551 -57.40 87.58 -13.50
C ASN A 551 -55.97 87.03 -13.27
N GLU A 552 -55.54 86.85 -12.03
CA GLU A 552 -54.79 85.70 -11.47
C GLU A 552 -54.42 85.95 -10.00
#